data_AF-A0A959CCM7-F1
#
_entry.id   AF-A0A959CCM7-F1
#
_cell.length_a   1.000
_cell.length_b   1.000
_cell.length_c   1.000
_cell.angle_alpha   90.00
_cell.angle_beta   90.00
_cell.angle_gamma   90.00
#
_symmetry.space_group_name_H-M   'P 1'
#
loop_
_entity.id
_entity.type
_entity.pdbx_description
1 polymer ?
#
loop_
_entity_poly.entity_id
_entity_poly.type
_entity_poly.pdbx_seq_one_letter_code
_entity_poly.pdbx_strand_id
1 'polypeptide(L)'
;MDKENAVPHAENPEQFTGIRLRKPTTVAGGIPAVISGLKHVFGEMSVPRGFRALAMLNQMNGHDCPGCAWPDPDDERSGIAEYCENGAKAIAEEATSKKLDAAFFAENSVESLSRLSDFEIGKKGRIAESLYLPEGASHYQPITWDDAFSVIAAKMKGLESPDQAVFYTSGRTSNEAAFLYQLFVRRFGTNN
;
A
#
# COMPACT_ATOMS: atom_id res chain seq x y z
N MET A 1 -1.57 -3.61 33.46
CA MET A 1 -1.68 -3.13 32.07
C MET A 1 -2.51 -1.88 32.15
N ASP A 2 -1.86 -0.72 32.09
CA ASP A 2 -2.51 0.56 32.39
C ASP A 2 -3.61 0.87 31.37
N LYS A 3 -4.79 1.25 31.89
CA LYS A 3 -6.02 1.50 31.11
C LYS A 3 -5.92 2.69 30.15
N GLU A 4 -4.87 3.50 30.26
CA GLU A 4 -4.57 4.61 29.35
C GLU A 4 -4.03 4.15 27.98
N ASN A 5 -3.61 2.89 27.85
CA ASN A 5 -2.92 2.36 26.66
C ASN A 5 -3.75 1.40 25.80
N ALA A 6 -5.09 1.39 25.96
CA ALA A 6 -5.99 0.44 25.30
C ALA A 6 -6.72 0.98 24.06
N VAL A 7 -6.53 2.26 23.72
CA VAL A 7 -7.16 2.89 22.54
C VAL A 7 -6.11 3.01 21.43
N PRO A 8 -6.34 2.44 20.23
CA PRO A 8 -5.45 2.64 19.09
C PRO A 8 -5.34 4.13 18.76
N HIS A 9 -4.11 4.63 18.58
CA HIS A 9 -3.91 6.00 18.10
C HIS A 9 -4.30 6.09 16.62
N ALA A 10 -4.96 7.19 16.24
CA ALA A 10 -5.34 7.45 14.86
C ALA A 10 -4.13 7.86 13.98
N GLU A 11 -3.07 8.34 14.62
CA GLU A 11 -1.83 8.77 13.98
C GLU A 11 -0.67 7.90 14.45
N ASN A 12 0.34 7.79 13.60
CA ASN A 12 1.55 7.04 13.92
C ASN A 12 2.40 7.79 14.96
N PRO A 13 3.27 7.07 15.70
CA PRO A 13 4.13 7.71 16.69
C PRO A 13 5.09 8.75 16.06
N GLU A 14 5.18 9.94 16.66
CA GLU A 14 6.11 11.01 16.27
C GLU A 14 7.56 10.76 16.77
N GLN A 15 8.07 9.53 16.64
CA GLN A 15 9.43 9.23 17.06
C GLN A 15 10.43 9.66 15.97
N PHE A 16 11.09 10.79 16.20
CA PHE A 16 12.13 11.27 15.28
C PHE A 16 13.38 10.37 15.30
N THR A 17 13.85 9.95 14.13
CA THR A 17 15.01 9.05 13.98
C THR A 17 16.38 9.75 14.01
N GLY A 18 16.44 11.00 14.51
CA GLY A 18 17.67 11.78 14.63
C GLY A 18 18.28 12.19 13.28
N ILE A 19 17.62 13.13 12.58
CA ILE A 19 18.09 13.68 11.30
C ILE A 19 19.52 14.21 11.46
N ARG A 20 20.42 13.79 10.54
CA ARG A 20 21.82 14.24 10.52
C ARG A 20 22.01 15.26 9.40
N LEU A 21 22.40 16.48 9.77
CA LEU A 21 22.78 17.49 8.80
C LEU A 21 24.16 17.15 8.22
N ARG A 22 24.26 17.17 6.88
CA ARG A 22 25.49 16.93 6.13
C ARG A 22 25.57 17.92 4.97
N LYS A 23 26.77 18.10 4.42
CA LYS A 23 26.94 18.90 3.19
C LYS A 23 26.15 18.24 2.04
N PRO A 24 25.37 19.01 1.25
CA PRO A 24 24.65 18.46 0.10
C PRO A 24 25.59 17.77 -0.88
N THR A 25 25.13 16.66 -1.47
CA THR A 25 25.84 15.99 -2.58
C THR A 25 25.74 16.83 -3.84
N THR A 26 26.78 16.81 -4.67
CA THR A 26 26.81 17.54 -5.94
C THR A 26 26.29 16.71 -7.12
N VAL A 27 25.98 15.44 -6.88
CA VAL A 27 25.47 14.50 -7.89
C VAL A 27 24.22 13.82 -7.33
N ALA A 28 23.16 13.76 -8.14
CA ALA A 28 21.84 13.25 -7.76
C ALA A 28 21.58 11.79 -8.19
N GLY A 29 22.48 11.18 -8.96
CA GLY A 29 22.32 9.82 -9.48
C GLY A 29 23.65 9.13 -9.80
N GLY A 30 23.57 7.99 -10.50
CA GLY A 30 24.73 7.19 -10.91
C GLY A 30 24.79 5.83 -10.21
N ILE A 31 25.96 5.19 -10.25
CA ILE A 31 26.16 3.82 -9.75
C ILE A 31 25.64 3.61 -8.31
N PRO A 32 25.84 4.54 -7.34
CA PRO A 32 25.29 4.37 -5.99
C PRO A 32 23.76 4.26 -5.96
N ALA A 33 23.05 5.03 -6.78
CA ALA A 33 21.58 4.99 -6.88
C ALA A 33 21.10 3.67 -7.48
N VAL A 34 21.80 3.14 -8.48
CA VAL A 34 21.52 1.82 -9.08
C VAL A 34 21.69 0.71 -8.03
N ILE A 35 22.81 0.72 -7.29
CA ILE A 35 23.08 -0.26 -6.23
C ILE A 35 22.02 -0.17 -5.12
N SER A 36 21.64 1.05 -4.73
CA SER A 36 20.59 1.29 -3.74
C SER A 36 19.26 0.70 -4.20
N GLY A 37 18.82 1.02 -5.43
CA GLY A 37 17.58 0.47 -6.00
C GLY A 37 17.56 -1.07 -6.02
N LEU A 38 18.65 -1.70 -6.49
CA LEU A 38 18.75 -3.17 -6.50
C LEU A 38 18.73 -3.77 -5.09
N LYS A 39 19.40 -3.14 -4.12
CA LYS A 39 19.38 -3.59 -2.72
C LYS A 39 17.96 -3.59 -2.15
N HIS A 40 17.18 -2.55 -2.43
CA HIS A 40 15.78 -2.48 -1.99
C HIS A 40 14.93 -3.55 -2.66
N VAL A 41 15.04 -3.71 -3.98
CA VAL A 41 14.28 -4.72 -4.73
C VAL A 41 14.58 -6.13 -4.24
N PHE A 42 15.86 -6.51 -4.15
CA PHE A 42 16.24 -7.86 -3.73
C PHE A 42 16.10 -8.09 -2.21
N GLY A 43 15.94 -7.03 -1.43
CA GLY A 43 15.58 -7.13 -0.01
C GLY A 43 14.10 -7.46 0.21
N GLU A 44 13.23 -7.21 -0.77
CA GLU A 44 11.78 -7.46 -0.67
C GLU A 44 11.32 -8.69 -1.46
N MET A 45 12.07 -9.11 -2.48
CA MET A 45 11.72 -10.26 -3.31
C MET A 45 12.94 -11.01 -3.87
N SER A 46 12.72 -12.22 -4.39
CA SER A 46 13.81 -13.01 -5.00
C SER A 46 14.41 -12.32 -6.22
N VAL A 47 15.70 -12.58 -6.47
CA VAL A 47 16.46 -11.95 -7.58
C VAL A 47 15.77 -12.09 -8.94
N PRO A 48 15.29 -13.28 -9.38
CA PRO A 48 14.61 -13.40 -10.67
C PRO A 48 13.31 -12.59 -10.75
N ARG A 49 12.55 -12.56 -9.65
CA ARG A 49 11.31 -11.77 -9.57
C ARG A 49 11.61 -10.27 -9.59
N GLY A 50 12.65 -9.84 -8.88
CA GLY A 50 13.10 -8.46 -8.83
C GLY A 50 13.52 -7.94 -10.19
N PHE A 51 14.35 -8.69 -10.92
CA PHE A 51 14.74 -8.32 -12.28
C PHE A 51 13.54 -8.26 -13.23
N ARG A 52 12.62 -9.23 -13.15
CA ARG A 52 11.41 -9.21 -13.98
C ARG A 52 10.53 -8.00 -13.67
N ALA A 53 10.33 -7.67 -12.40
CA ALA A 53 9.54 -6.51 -11.99
C ALA A 53 10.14 -5.21 -12.54
N LEU A 54 11.46 -5.04 -12.41
CA LEU A 54 12.19 -3.89 -12.94
C LEU A 54 12.12 -3.82 -14.48
N ALA A 55 12.34 -4.94 -15.17
CA ALA A 55 12.35 -4.98 -16.63
C ALA A 55 10.97 -4.71 -17.26
N MET A 56 9.88 -4.84 -16.51
CA MET A 56 8.52 -4.55 -16.97
C MET A 56 8.04 -3.15 -16.58
N LEU A 57 8.79 -2.42 -15.76
CA LEU A 57 8.35 -1.12 -15.24
C LEU A 57 8.43 -0.06 -16.36
N ASN A 58 7.32 0.66 -16.58
CA ASN A 58 7.18 1.73 -17.59
C ASN A 58 7.52 1.29 -19.02
N GLN A 59 7.35 0.01 -19.33
CA GLN A 59 7.51 -0.52 -20.69
C GLN A 59 6.15 -0.62 -21.39
N MET A 60 6.14 -0.60 -22.73
CA MET A 60 4.90 -0.63 -23.53
C MET A 60 3.94 -1.78 -23.21
N ASN A 61 4.48 -2.99 -22.96
CA ASN A 61 3.70 -4.17 -22.54
C ASN A 61 3.92 -4.49 -21.05
N GLY A 62 4.27 -3.46 -20.29
CA GLY A 62 4.67 -3.53 -18.90
C GLY A 62 3.58 -3.05 -17.95
N HIS A 63 3.99 -2.39 -16.88
CA HIS A 63 3.12 -1.71 -15.95
C HIS A 63 3.75 -0.39 -15.51
N ASP A 64 2.90 0.59 -15.25
CA ASP A 64 3.35 1.90 -14.81
C ASP A 64 3.90 1.84 -13.39
N CYS A 65 4.93 2.63 -13.16
CA CYS A 65 5.53 2.81 -11.85
C CYS A 65 4.48 3.35 -10.87
N PRO A 66 4.16 2.63 -9.77
CA PRO A 66 3.15 3.07 -8.81
C PRO A 66 3.64 4.20 -7.88
N GLY A 67 4.84 4.71 -8.14
CA GLY A 67 5.49 5.80 -7.43
C GLY A 67 5.23 7.16 -8.10
N CYS A 68 6.31 7.84 -8.51
CA CYS A 68 6.22 9.16 -9.15
C CYS A 68 5.81 9.07 -10.63
N ALA A 69 5.32 10.18 -11.19
CA ALA A 69 5.05 10.34 -12.62
C ALA A 69 6.36 10.25 -13.43
N TRP A 70 6.64 9.07 -13.98
CA TRP A 70 7.67 8.88 -14.99
C TRP A 70 7.07 9.24 -16.36
N PRO A 71 7.79 10.01 -17.20
CA PRO A 71 7.33 10.28 -18.55
C PRO A 71 7.45 9.00 -19.38
N ASP A 72 6.32 8.56 -19.93
CA ASP A 72 6.19 7.35 -20.71
C ASP A 72 5.98 7.71 -22.18
N PRO A 73 7.06 7.95 -22.95
CA PRO A 73 6.93 8.36 -24.34
C PRO A 73 6.33 7.25 -25.20
N ASP A 74 5.53 7.66 -26.18
CA ASP A 74 4.88 6.75 -27.13
C ASP A 74 5.81 6.29 -28.27
N ASP A 75 6.96 6.96 -28.44
CA ASP A 75 7.94 6.67 -29.48
C ASP A 75 9.06 5.72 -29.00
N GLU A 76 10.07 6.24 -28.31
CA GLU A 76 11.26 5.50 -27.91
C GLU A 76 11.35 5.40 -26.39
N ARG A 77 11.24 4.16 -25.91
CA ARG A 77 11.56 3.78 -24.53
C ARG A 77 12.88 3.02 -24.48
N SER A 78 13.73 3.37 -23.52
CA SER A 78 14.91 2.63 -23.09
C SER A 78 14.56 1.17 -22.82
N GLY A 79 15.15 0.27 -23.61
CA GLY A 79 15.02 -1.17 -23.40
C GLY A 79 15.79 -1.71 -22.19
N ILE A 80 16.52 -0.85 -21.47
CA ILE A 80 17.32 -1.24 -20.29
C ILE A 80 16.58 -0.89 -18.99
N ALA A 81 16.07 0.34 -18.88
CA ALA A 81 15.35 0.83 -17.71
C ALA A 81 14.62 2.13 -18.02
N GLU A 82 13.36 2.22 -17.59
CA GLU A 82 12.49 3.40 -17.67
C GLU A 82 12.01 3.81 -16.27
N TYR A 83 12.93 3.99 -15.32
CA TYR A 83 12.55 4.34 -13.94
C TYR A 83 13.70 4.96 -13.16
N CYS A 84 13.37 5.71 -12.12
CA CYS A 84 14.34 6.21 -11.13
C CYS A 84 14.55 5.22 -9.97
N GLU A 85 15.54 5.50 -9.13
CA GLU A 85 15.77 4.76 -7.87
C GLU A 85 14.52 4.70 -6.99
N ASN A 86 13.77 5.81 -6.89
CA ASN A 86 12.54 5.82 -6.08
C ASN A 86 11.42 4.98 -6.71
N GLY A 87 11.36 4.90 -8.05
CA GLY A 87 10.47 3.97 -8.74
C GLY A 87 10.82 2.51 -8.45
N ALA A 88 12.12 2.19 -8.46
CA ALA A 88 12.61 0.86 -8.05
C ALA A 88 12.27 0.54 -6.58
N LYS A 89 12.32 1.52 -5.67
CA LYS A 89 11.89 1.34 -4.27
C LYS A 89 10.37 1.15 -4.16
N ALA A 90 9.58 1.93 -4.91
CA ALA A 90 8.13 1.82 -4.91
C ALA A 90 7.67 0.43 -5.36
N ILE A 91 8.24 -0.10 -6.46
CA ILE A 91 7.93 -1.46 -6.92
C ILE A 91 8.45 -2.52 -5.95
N ALA A 92 9.54 -2.26 -5.22
CA ALA A 92 10.03 -3.17 -4.18
C ALA A 92 9.01 -3.36 -3.05
N GLU A 93 8.42 -2.26 -2.55
CA GLU A 93 7.35 -2.32 -1.54
C GLU A 93 6.09 -2.98 -2.11
N GLU A 94 5.68 -2.62 -3.33
CA GLU A 94 4.45 -3.14 -3.93
C GLU A 94 4.55 -4.65 -4.22
N ALA A 95 5.67 -5.11 -4.79
CA ALA A 95 5.84 -6.49 -5.24
C ALA A 95 6.56 -7.40 -4.22
N THR A 96 6.73 -6.93 -2.97
CA THR A 96 7.33 -7.69 -1.87
C THR A 96 6.73 -9.09 -1.75
N SER A 97 7.59 -10.06 -1.42
CA SER A 97 7.19 -11.45 -1.17
C SER A 97 6.70 -11.70 0.26
N LYS A 98 6.84 -10.72 1.16
CA LYS A 98 6.36 -10.79 2.53
C LYS A 98 4.84 -10.70 2.55
N LYS A 99 4.21 -11.68 3.19
CA LYS A 99 2.75 -11.79 3.29
C LYS A 99 2.35 -11.80 4.76
N LEU A 100 1.29 -11.07 5.07
CA LEU A 100 0.62 -11.05 6.35
C LEU A 100 -0.66 -11.86 6.20
N ASP A 101 -0.71 -12.99 6.90
CA ASP A 101 -1.82 -13.93 6.92
C ASP A 101 -2.63 -13.80 8.21
N ALA A 102 -3.71 -14.59 8.34
CA ALA A 102 -4.52 -14.61 9.55
C ALA A 102 -3.72 -14.90 10.84
N ALA A 103 -2.63 -15.68 10.76
CA ALA A 103 -1.80 -15.98 11.93
C ALA A 103 -1.08 -14.72 12.43
N PHE A 104 -0.52 -13.92 11.52
CA PHE A 104 0.07 -12.62 11.88
C PHE A 104 -0.94 -11.74 12.64
N PHE A 105 -2.17 -11.63 12.13
CA PHE A 105 -3.18 -10.78 12.75
C PHE A 105 -3.81 -11.37 14.02
N ALA A 106 -3.72 -12.68 14.23
CA ALA A 106 -4.08 -13.32 15.49
C ALA A 106 -3.05 -13.04 16.60
N GLU A 107 -1.78 -12.82 16.25
CA GLU A 107 -0.70 -12.52 17.19
C GLU A 107 -0.52 -11.02 17.46
N ASN A 108 -0.98 -10.15 16.55
CA ASN A 108 -0.76 -8.70 16.61
C ASN A 108 -2.08 -7.95 16.73
N SER A 109 -2.33 -7.38 17.91
CA SER A 109 -3.52 -6.57 18.17
C SER A 109 -3.47 -5.23 17.43
N VAL A 110 -4.62 -4.62 17.17
CA VAL A 110 -4.75 -3.30 16.55
C VAL A 110 -3.98 -2.24 17.35
N GLU A 111 -4.05 -2.29 18.69
CA GLU A 111 -3.33 -1.38 19.57
C GLU A 111 -1.81 -1.58 19.52
N SER A 112 -1.35 -2.80 19.27
CA SER A 112 0.09 -3.07 19.10
C SER A 112 0.60 -2.56 17.76
N LEU A 113 -0.18 -2.76 16.69
CA LEU A 113 0.13 -2.29 15.35
C LEU A 113 0.10 -0.77 15.25
N SER A 114 -0.81 -0.08 15.95
CA SER A 114 -0.89 1.39 15.96
C SER A 114 0.32 2.07 16.61
N ARG A 115 1.21 1.32 17.25
CA ARG A 115 2.45 1.83 17.86
C ARG A 115 3.66 1.70 16.94
N LEU A 116 3.49 1.14 15.75
CA LEU A 116 4.54 1.05 14.75
C LEU A 116 4.61 2.37 13.97
N SER A 117 5.81 2.78 13.60
CA SER A 117 5.99 3.85 12.61
C SER A 117 5.55 3.38 11.21
N ASP A 118 5.28 4.32 10.30
CA ASP A 118 4.99 4.04 8.88
C ASP A 118 6.00 3.07 8.24
N PHE A 119 7.27 3.27 8.58
CA PHE A 119 8.35 2.43 8.06
C PHE A 119 8.26 1.01 8.62
N GLU A 120 8.06 0.85 9.92
CA GLU A 120 7.99 -0.46 10.56
C GLU A 120 6.78 -1.26 10.11
N ILE A 121 5.60 -0.63 10.05
CA ILE A 121 4.38 -1.30 9.60
C ILE A 121 4.44 -1.64 8.12
N GLY A 122 4.92 -0.72 7.27
CA GLY A 122 5.10 -0.96 5.84
C GLY A 122 6.06 -2.12 5.56
N LYS A 123 7.07 -2.30 6.42
CA LYS A 123 8.05 -3.38 6.27
C LYS A 123 7.57 -4.76 6.71
N LYS A 124 6.39 -4.87 7.33
CA LYS A 124 5.81 -6.17 7.73
C LYS A 124 5.41 -7.01 6.51
N GLY A 125 4.89 -6.39 5.45
CA GLY A 125 4.50 -7.07 4.21
C GLY A 125 3.10 -6.67 3.75
N ARG A 126 2.53 -7.47 2.85
CA ARG A 126 1.19 -7.23 2.27
C ARG A 126 0.12 -8.07 2.94
N ILE A 127 -1.05 -7.47 3.15
CA ILE A 127 -2.26 -8.21 3.55
C ILE A 127 -2.57 -9.24 2.45
N ALA A 128 -2.54 -10.52 2.80
CA ALA A 128 -2.66 -11.62 1.84
C ALA A 128 -4.03 -12.32 1.90
N GLU A 129 -4.87 -11.98 2.89
CA GLU A 129 -6.15 -12.62 3.16
C GLU A 129 -7.20 -11.59 3.56
N SER A 130 -8.47 -11.91 3.35
CA SER A 130 -9.59 -11.05 3.78
C SER A 130 -9.77 -11.16 5.30
N LEU A 131 -9.92 -10.02 5.95
CA LEU A 131 -9.95 -9.89 7.40
C LEU A 131 -11.15 -9.06 7.85
N TYR A 132 -11.64 -9.36 9.06
CA TYR A 132 -12.74 -8.66 9.71
C TYR A 132 -12.35 -8.37 11.17
N LEU A 133 -12.68 -7.17 11.65
CA LEU A 133 -12.53 -6.81 13.05
C LEU A 133 -13.93 -6.79 13.70
N PRO A 134 -14.27 -7.80 14.53
CA PRO A 134 -15.52 -7.78 15.28
C PRO A 134 -15.61 -6.56 16.20
N GLU A 135 -16.83 -6.11 16.45
CA GLU A 135 -17.08 -5.01 17.38
C GLU A 135 -16.51 -5.34 18.77
N GLY A 136 -15.69 -4.44 19.30
CA GLY A 136 -15.02 -4.60 20.59
C GLY A 136 -13.84 -5.58 20.61
N ALA A 137 -13.49 -6.20 19.49
CA ALA A 137 -12.31 -7.05 19.40
C ALA A 137 -11.04 -6.21 19.20
N SER A 138 -9.90 -6.77 19.66
CA SER A 138 -8.57 -6.17 19.49
C SER A 138 -7.75 -6.82 18.36
N HIS A 139 -8.22 -7.91 17.78
CA HIS A 139 -7.51 -8.67 16.74
C HIS A 139 -8.43 -8.93 15.55
N TYR A 140 -7.88 -8.85 14.35
CA TYR A 140 -8.60 -9.23 13.15
C TYR A 140 -8.80 -10.75 13.09
N GLN A 141 -9.90 -11.17 12.47
CA GLN A 141 -10.25 -12.56 12.20
C GLN A 141 -10.35 -12.77 10.69
N PRO A 142 -9.96 -13.95 10.17
CA PRO A 142 -10.15 -14.27 8.76
C PRO A 142 -11.65 -14.29 8.41
N ILE A 143 -11.97 -13.80 7.22
CA ILE A 143 -13.32 -13.81 6.65
C ILE A 143 -13.24 -14.23 5.17
N THR A 144 -14.26 -14.93 4.66
CA THR A 144 -14.32 -15.22 3.22
C THR A 144 -14.67 -13.97 2.42
N TRP A 145 -14.38 -13.96 1.11
CA TRP A 145 -14.83 -12.86 0.24
C TRP A 145 -16.35 -12.71 0.21
N ASP A 146 -17.09 -13.83 0.14
CA ASP A 146 -18.55 -13.82 0.10
C ASP A 146 -19.16 -13.26 1.39
N ASP A 147 -18.60 -13.62 2.55
CA ASP A 147 -19.04 -13.10 3.85
C ASP A 147 -18.67 -11.63 4.00
N ALA A 148 -17.47 -11.22 3.56
CA ALA A 148 -17.06 -9.82 3.59
C ALA A 148 -18.00 -8.94 2.75
N PHE A 149 -18.34 -9.36 1.53
CA PHE A 149 -19.31 -8.66 0.69
C PHE A 149 -20.70 -8.65 1.31
N SER A 150 -21.11 -9.74 1.96
CA SER A 150 -22.40 -9.81 2.65
C SER A 150 -22.49 -8.84 3.83
N VAL A 151 -21.44 -8.73 4.65
CA VAL A 151 -21.35 -7.77 5.75
C VAL A 151 -21.43 -6.33 5.22
N ILE A 152 -20.64 -5.99 4.20
CA ILE A 152 -20.65 -4.65 3.58
C ILE A 152 -22.05 -4.34 3.03
N ALA A 153 -22.64 -5.25 2.24
CA ALA A 153 -23.96 -5.05 1.64
C ALA A 153 -25.06 -4.90 2.69
N ALA A 154 -25.01 -5.67 3.79
CA ALA A 154 -25.97 -5.56 4.88
C ALA A 154 -25.89 -4.19 5.57
N LYS A 155 -24.68 -3.69 5.85
CA LYS A 155 -24.48 -2.35 6.43
C LYS A 155 -24.96 -1.25 5.50
N MET A 156 -24.65 -1.33 4.21
CA MET A 156 -25.08 -0.35 3.22
C MET A 156 -26.61 -0.30 3.04
N LYS A 157 -27.29 -1.46 3.02
CA LYS A 157 -28.76 -1.53 2.93
C LYS A 157 -29.48 -1.09 4.20
N GLY A 158 -28.79 -1.11 5.33
CA GLY A 158 -29.34 -0.72 6.63
C GLY A 158 -29.32 0.79 6.90
N LEU A 159 -28.73 1.60 6.00
CA LEU A 159 -28.73 3.06 6.14
C LEU A 159 -30.12 3.64 5.87
N GLU A 160 -30.47 4.71 6.57
CA GLU A 160 -31.74 5.41 6.40
C GLU A 160 -31.75 6.28 5.13
N SER A 161 -30.57 6.71 4.69
CA SER A 161 -30.34 7.48 3.47
C SER A 161 -28.97 7.13 2.87
N PRO A 162 -28.82 7.10 1.53
CA PRO A 162 -27.53 6.87 0.91
C PRO A 162 -26.48 7.94 1.27
N ASP A 163 -26.90 9.15 1.65
CA ASP A 163 -25.99 10.24 2.05
C ASP A 163 -25.36 10.04 3.45
N GLN A 164 -25.75 8.99 4.18
CA GLN A 164 -25.05 8.55 5.40
C GLN A 164 -23.77 7.77 5.09
N ALA A 165 -23.52 7.41 3.83
CA ALA A 165 -22.27 6.80 3.39
C ALA A 165 -21.32 7.85 2.78
N VAL A 166 -20.02 7.62 2.94
CA VAL A 166 -18.94 8.41 2.33
C VAL A 166 -17.99 7.45 1.61
N PHE A 167 -17.67 7.74 0.36
CA PHE A 167 -16.87 6.86 -0.49
C PHE A 167 -15.55 7.52 -0.87
N TYR A 168 -14.53 7.27 -0.05
CA TYR A 168 -13.19 7.81 -0.28
C TYR A 168 -12.37 6.94 -1.26
N THR A 169 -11.59 7.58 -2.13
CA THR A 169 -10.64 6.92 -3.03
C THR A 169 -9.32 7.69 -3.09
N SER A 170 -8.29 7.11 -3.69
CA SER A 170 -6.96 7.68 -3.84
C SER A 170 -6.66 8.00 -5.31
N GLY A 171 -5.84 9.02 -5.56
CA GLY A 171 -5.26 9.30 -6.88
C GLY A 171 -4.29 8.21 -7.38
N ARG A 172 -3.97 7.21 -6.56
CA ARG A 172 -3.19 6.02 -6.94
C ARG A 172 -4.04 4.89 -7.53
N THR A 173 -5.37 4.99 -7.43
CA THR A 173 -6.30 4.01 -8.03
C THR A 173 -6.27 4.13 -9.55
N SER A 174 -6.39 3.02 -10.28
CA SER A 174 -6.46 3.08 -11.75
C SER A 174 -7.73 3.82 -12.21
N ASN A 175 -7.67 4.40 -13.41
CA ASN A 175 -8.81 5.12 -13.97
C ASN A 175 -10.05 4.22 -14.12
N GLU A 176 -9.86 2.96 -14.48
CA GLU A 176 -10.92 1.97 -14.63
C GLU A 176 -11.56 1.62 -13.28
N ALA A 177 -10.74 1.37 -12.25
CA ALA A 177 -11.24 1.09 -10.91
C ALA A 177 -11.97 2.30 -10.33
N ALA A 178 -11.43 3.51 -10.50
CA ALA A 178 -12.08 4.75 -10.10
C ALA A 178 -13.40 4.97 -10.85
N PHE A 179 -13.44 4.68 -12.16
CA PHE A 179 -14.64 4.79 -12.98
C PHE A 179 -15.74 3.82 -12.54
N LEU A 180 -15.42 2.57 -12.26
CA LEU A 180 -16.40 1.59 -11.75
C LEU A 180 -16.87 1.93 -10.35
N TYR A 181 -15.95 2.36 -9.47
CA TYR A 181 -16.28 2.78 -8.11
C TYR A 181 -17.25 3.96 -8.11
N GLN A 182 -17.01 4.99 -8.92
CA GLN A 182 -17.90 6.16 -8.97
C GLN A 182 -19.29 5.84 -9.58
N LEU A 183 -19.38 4.86 -10.50
CA LEU A 183 -20.67 4.37 -10.99
C LEU A 183 -21.44 3.64 -9.88
N PHE A 184 -20.74 2.81 -9.10
CA PHE A 184 -21.32 2.11 -7.97
C PHE A 184 -21.88 3.08 -6.93
N VAL A 185 -21.11 4.11 -6.56
CA VAL A 185 -21.55 5.14 -5.60
C VAL A 185 -22.78 5.91 -6.08
N ARG A 186 -22.78 6.34 -7.35
CA ARG A 186 -23.96 6.99 -7.95
C ARG A 186 -25.17 6.06 -8.00
N ARG A 187 -24.96 4.77 -8.25
CA ARG A 187 -26.02 3.76 -8.24
C ARG A 187 -26.53 3.48 -6.83
N PHE A 188 -25.67 3.59 -5.81
CA PHE A 188 -26.05 3.51 -4.41
C PHE A 188 -26.97 4.68 -4.01
N GLY A 189 -26.81 5.85 -4.66
CA GLY A 189 -27.75 6.96 -4.58
C GLY A 189 -27.19 8.23 -3.94
N THR A 190 -25.85 8.35 -3.84
CA THR A 190 -25.18 9.53 -3.30
C THR A 190 -24.05 10.01 -4.23
N ASN A 191 -23.58 11.23 -3.99
CA ASN A 191 -22.39 11.82 -4.62
C ASN A 191 -21.21 11.95 -3.63
N ASN A 192 -21.37 11.48 -2.40
CA ASN A 192 -20.35 11.51 -1.33
C ASN A 192 -19.23 10.50 -1.53
#